data_AF-A0A0F9BT66-F1
#
_entry.id   AF-A0A0F9BT66-F1
#
_cell.length_a   1.000
_cell.length_b   1.000
_cell.length_c   1.000
_cell.angle_alpha   90.00
_cell.angle_beta   90.00
_cell.angle_gamma   90.00
#
_symmetry.space_group_name_H-M   'P 1'
#
loop_
_entity.id
_entity.type
_entity.pdbx_description
1 polymer ?
#
loop_
_entity_poly.entity_id
_entity_poly.type
_entity_poly.pdbx_seq_one_letter_code
_entity_poly.pdbx_strand_id
1 'polypeptide(L)'
;MTSTGFDLPLASVCASLSEDVYEDTPKLGTLYKEGNAEVLVWTYSDRIVFAFRGTQVTEEWSWEDVLDNIRMGLIGVGLSNTYEVHEGYLDYLRHLESIIRDIIRKNPGKKIIFTGHSLGGAVAAIAGLIIGCYACYTFGAPKSGNRSFRKAWQRSTAELYRVVHACDIAPKHP
;
A
#
# COMPACT_ATOMS: atom_id res chain seq x y z
N MET A 1 -2.70 30.94 1.59
CA MET A 1 -2.57 29.76 0.71
C MET A 1 -2.02 28.63 1.56
N THR A 2 -2.88 27.72 2.03
CA THR A 2 -2.44 26.54 2.78
C THR A 2 -1.71 25.63 1.80
N SER A 3 -0.39 25.50 1.93
CA SER A 3 0.34 24.50 1.15
C SER A 3 -0.33 23.16 1.42
N THR A 4 -0.85 22.51 0.40
CA THR A 4 -1.24 21.10 0.51
C THR A 4 -0.03 20.38 1.08
N GLY A 5 -0.13 19.68 2.21
CA GLY A 5 0.98 18.95 2.85
C GLY A 5 1.59 17.82 1.99
N PHE A 6 1.19 17.76 0.72
CA PHE A 6 1.63 16.88 -0.32
C PHE A 6 3.07 17.21 -0.75
N ASP A 7 4.00 16.35 -0.37
CA ASP A 7 5.42 16.42 -0.76
C ASP A 7 5.57 15.81 -2.16
N LEU A 8 5.52 16.66 -3.19
CA LEU A 8 5.61 16.23 -4.59
C LEU A 8 6.92 15.48 -4.91
N PRO A 9 8.11 15.90 -4.44
CA PRO A 9 9.33 15.09 -4.57
C PRO A 9 9.18 13.68 -3.97
N LEU A 10 8.61 13.55 -2.77
CA LEU A 10 8.36 12.23 -2.18
C LEU A 10 7.33 11.43 -2.99
N ALA A 11 6.27 12.06 -3.47
CA ALA A 11 5.28 11.41 -4.30
C ALA A 11 5.90 10.87 -5.60
N SER A 12 6.84 11.59 -6.21
CA SER A 12 7.56 11.13 -7.39
C SER A 12 8.42 9.89 -7.09
N VAL A 13 9.13 9.88 -5.95
CA VAL A 13 9.88 8.70 -5.50
C VAL A 13 8.93 7.51 -5.28
N CYS A 14 7.79 7.75 -4.63
CA CYS A 14 6.79 6.72 -4.37
C CYS A 14 6.23 6.15 -5.67
N ALA A 15 5.98 6.98 -6.68
CA ALA A 15 5.54 6.55 -8.00
C ALA A 15 6.61 5.67 -8.69
N SER A 16 7.87 6.11 -8.72
CA SER A 16 8.96 5.33 -9.32
C SER A 16 9.17 3.98 -8.63
N LEU A 17 9.12 3.92 -7.30
CA LEU A 17 9.23 2.65 -6.58
C LEU A 17 8.00 1.74 -6.80
N SER A 18 6.82 2.33 -7.01
CA SER A 18 5.59 1.57 -7.33
C SER A 18 5.61 1.00 -8.76
N GLU A 19 6.47 1.50 -9.63
CA GLU A 19 6.76 0.94 -10.96
C GLU A 19 7.92 -0.08 -10.87
N ASP A 20 9.03 0.29 -10.25
CA ASP A 20 10.24 -0.55 -10.16
C ASP A 20 10.01 -1.88 -9.39
N VAL A 21 9.00 -1.95 -8.51
CA VAL A 21 8.65 -3.20 -7.80
C VAL A 21 8.17 -4.32 -8.74
N TYR A 22 7.80 -4.00 -9.98
CA TYR A 22 7.42 -4.97 -11.00
C TYR A 22 8.60 -5.58 -11.76
N GLU A 23 9.80 -5.02 -11.60
CA GLU A 23 11.01 -5.46 -12.29
C GLU A 23 11.67 -6.63 -11.54
N ASP A 24 12.21 -7.60 -12.28
CA ASP A 24 12.99 -8.70 -11.68
C ASP A 24 14.25 -8.22 -10.98
N THR A 25 14.82 -7.12 -11.48
CA THR A 25 15.98 -6.43 -10.88
C THR A 25 15.64 -4.95 -10.72
N PRO A 26 15.02 -4.56 -9.58
CA PRO A 26 14.64 -3.18 -9.33
C PRO A 26 15.86 -2.25 -9.36
N LYS A 27 15.68 -1.05 -9.94
CA LYS A 27 16.75 -0.05 -10.03
C LYS A 27 17.13 0.53 -8.67
N LEU A 28 16.15 0.58 -7.75
CA LEU A 28 16.29 1.14 -6.41
C LEU A 28 15.77 0.16 -5.37
N GLY A 29 16.49 0.03 -4.26
CA GLY A 29 16.03 -0.70 -3.07
C GLY A 29 16.29 -2.20 -3.12
N THR A 30 15.70 -2.91 -2.16
CA THR A 30 15.80 -4.36 -2.01
C THR A 30 14.40 -4.95 -2.07
N LEU A 31 14.20 -5.89 -2.99
CA LEU A 31 12.94 -6.61 -3.14
C LEU A 31 12.86 -7.77 -2.14
N TYR A 32 11.77 -7.83 -1.39
CA TYR A 32 11.44 -8.93 -0.50
C TYR A 32 10.22 -9.66 -1.04
N LYS A 33 10.25 -10.99 -1.00
CA LYS A 33 9.18 -11.87 -1.49
C LYS A 33 8.85 -12.90 -0.44
N GLU A 34 7.56 -13.08 -0.14
CA GLU A 34 7.04 -14.15 0.72
C GLU A 34 5.76 -14.71 0.07
N GLY A 35 5.82 -15.95 -0.42
CA GLY A 35 4.77 -16.50 -1.28
C GLY A 35 4.54 -15.64 -2.52
N ASN A 36 3.31 -15.20 -2.73
CA ASN A 36 2.92 -14.30 -3.84
C ASN A 36 2.96 -12.82 -3.45
N ALA A 37 3.38 -12.49 -2.23
CA ALA A 37 3.44 -11.12 -1.74
C ALA A 37 4.86 -10.55 -1.89
N GLU A 38 4.96 -9.34 -2.40
CA GLU A 38 6.21 -8.67 -2.71
C GLU A 38 6.20 -7.21 -2.26
N VAL A 39 7.32 -6.79 -1.67
CA VAL A 39 7.53 -5.40 -1.26
C VAL A 39 8.95 -4.98 -1.58
N LEU A 40 9.08 -3.88 -2.32
CA LEU A 40 10.33 -3.21 -2.56
C LEU A 40 10.59 -2.21 -1.44
N VAL A 41 11.75 -2.33 -0.79
CA VAL A 41 12.13 -1.48 0.32
C VAL A 41 13.30 -0.59 -0.08
N TRP A 42 13.10 0.71 0.01
CA TRP A 42 14.15 1.69 -0.26
C TRP A 42 14.34 2.62 0.94
N THR A 43 15.57 2.74 1.40
CA THR A 43 15.92 3.61 2.52
C THR A 43 16.73 4.80 2.01
N TYR A 44 16.28 6.01 2.33
CA TYR A 44 16.97 7.25 1.95
C TYR A 44 16.83 8.30 3.05
N SER A 45 17.96 8.86 3.48
CA SER A 45 18.00 9.90 4.53
C SER A 45 17.24 9.47 5.81
N ASP A 46 16.31 10.30 6.28
CA ASP A 46 15.44 10.05 7.43
C ASP A 46 14.20 9.21 7.10
N ARG A 47 14.12 8.60 5.92
CA ARG A 47 12.93 7.90 5.43
C ARG A 47 13.23 6.46 5.03
N ILE A 48 12.21 5.63 5.13
CA ILE A 48 12.16 4.28 4.57
C ILE A 48 10.83 4.12 3.85
N VAL A 49 10.88 3.71 2.59
CA VAL A 49 9.74 3.56 1.70
C VAL A 49 9.53 2.09 1.41
N PHE A 50 8.30 1.63 1.63
CA PHE A 50 7.85 0.27 1.33
C PHE A 50 6.85 0.36 0.17
N ALA A 51 7.25 -0.09 -1.01
CA ALA A 51 6.42 -0.14 -2.20
C ALA A 51 5.88 -1.56 -2.40
N PHE A 52 4.58 -1.73 -2.23
CA PHE A 52 3.94 -3.03 -2.45
C PHE A 52 3.67 -3.23 -3.93
N ARG A 53 3.98 -4.43 -4.44
CA ARG A 53 3.61 -4.80 -5.81
C ARG A 53 2.10 -4.95 -5.91
N GLY A 54 1.51 -4.45 -6.99
CA GLY A 54 0.15 -4.82 -7.37
C GLY A 54 0.12 -6.09 -8.22
N THR A 55 -1.06 -6.52 -8.64
CA THR A 55 -1.20 -7.63 -9.59
C THR A 55 -0.72 -7.18 -10.97
N GLN A 56 0.09 -8.00 -11.65
CA GLN A 56 0.20 -7.91 -13.11
C GLN A 56 -0.96 -8.71 -13.70
N VAL A 57 -1.75 -8.09 -14.58
CA VAL A 57 -2.57 -8.86 -15.51
C VAL A 57 -1.61 -9.46 -16.53
N THR A 58 -1.02 -10.61 -16.21
CA THR A 58 -0.24 -11.42 -17.15
C THR A 58 -1.18 -12.36 -17.92
N GLU A 59 -0.71 -12.99 -18.99
CA GLU A 59 -1.50 -14.00 -19.73
C GLU A 59 -1.92 -15.19 -18.85
N GLU A 60 -1.26 -15.39 -17.70
CA GLU A 60 -1.53 -16.44 -16.71
C GLU A 60 -2.49 -15.99 -15.59
N TRP A 61 -2.67 -14.67 -15.39
CA TRP A 61 -3.62 -14.10 -14.42
C TRP A 61 -4.80 -13.50 -15.16
N SER A 62 -5.92 -14.23 -15.14
CA SER A 62 -7.14 -13.79 -15.79
C SER A 62 -7.73 -12.57 -15.07
N TRP A 63 -8.48 -11.75 -15.80
CA TRP A 63 -9.35 -10.75 -15.17
C TRP A 63 -10.31 -11.39 -14.15
N GLU A 64 -10.60 -12.69 -14.27
CA GLU A 64 -11.41 -13.45 -13.33
C GLU A 64 -10.70 -13.66 -11.98
N ASP A 65 -9.39 -13.88 -11.95
CA ASP A 65 -8.60 -13.99 -10.70
C ASP A 65 -8.49 -12.64 -9.98
N VAL A 66 -8.37 -11.55 -10.75
CA VAL A 66 -8.47 -10.18 -10.22
C VAL A 66 -9.88 -9.95 -9.65
N LEU A 67 -10.93 -10.39 -10.35
CA LEU A 67 -12.32 -10.27 -9.90
C LEU A 67 -12.64 -11.16 -8.70
N ASP A 68 -12.06 -12.34 -8.58
CA ASP A 68 -12.25 -13.24 -7.44
C ASP A 68 -11.58 -12.70 -6.18
N ASN A 69 -10.42 -12.05 -6.32
CA ASN A 69 -9.88 -11.22 -5.25
C ASN A 69 -10.86 -10.10 -4.88
N ILE A 70 -11.35 -9.31 -5.85
CA ILE A 70 -12.33 -8.22 -5.61
C ILE A 70 -13.65 -8.72 -4.97
N ARG A 71 -14.00 -9.99 -5.18
CA ARG A 71 -15.21 -10.64 -4.59
C ARG A 71 -15.04 -11.04 -3.14
N MET A 72 -13.83 -10.99 -2.59
CA MET A 72 -13.60 -11.29 -1.18
C MET A 72 -14.29 -10.25 -0.28
N GLY A 73 -14.64 -10.70 0.92
CA GLY A 73 -15.42 -9.90 1.86
C GLY A 73 -14.61 -8.78 2.51
N LEU A 74 -15.32 -7.96 3.28
CA LEU A 74 -14.69 -7.07 4.24
C LEU A 74 -14.56 -7.80 5.57
N ILE A 75 -13.38 -7.71 6.19
CA ILE A 75 -13.09 -8.28 7.51
C ILE A 75 -12.75 -7.18 8.51
N GLY A 76 -13.24 -7.34 9.73
CA GLY A 76 -12.95 -6.44 10.85
C GLY A 76 -11.50 -6.54 11.33
N VAL A 77 -10.89 -5.39 11.59
CA VAL A 77 -9.51 -5.24 12.07
C VAL A 77 -9.49 -4.31 13.29
N GLY A 78 -8.58 -4.58 14.22
CA GLY A 78 -8.42 -3.85 15.48
C GLY A 78 -9.26 -4.40 16.63
N LEU A 79 -9.06 -3.86 17.84
CA LEU A 79 -9.83 -4.24 19.02
C LEU A 79 -11.33 -4.02 18.77
N SER A 80 -12.13 -5.08 18.89
CA SER A 80 -13.58 -5.05 18.59
C SER A 80 -13.94 -4.66 17.14
N ASN A 81 -13.09 -4.98 16.15
CA ASN A 81 -13.35 -4.69 14.73
C ASN A 81 -13.57 -3.18 14.47
N THR A 82 -12.66 -2.34 14.97
CA THR A 82 -12.77 -0.88 14.87
C THR A 82 -12.90 -0.36 13.44
N TYR A 83 -12.38 -1.07 12.45
CA TYR A 83 -12.62 -0.80 11.03
C TYR A 83 -12.60 -2.07 10.18
N GLU A 84 -13.16 -2.00 8.98
CA GLU A 84 -13.23 -3.14 8.06
C GLU A 84 -12.45 -2.89 6.77
N VAL A 85 -11.64 -3.86 6.38
CA VAL A 85 -10.78 -3.83 5.19
C VAL A 85 -11.05 -5.03 4.30
N HIS A 86 -10.67 -4.93 3.03
CA HIS A 86 -10.77 -6.05 2.10
C HIS A 86 -9.88 -7.22 2.53
N GLU A 87 -10.45 -8.42 2.63
CA GLU A 87 -9.79 -9.62 3.16
C GLU A 87 -8.53 -10.00 2.36
N GLY A 88 -8.63 -10.11 1.03
CA GLY A 88 -7.48 -10.47 0.19
C GLY A 88 -6.28 -9.51 0.32
N TYR A 89 -6.52 -8.20 0.47
CA TYR A 89 -5.44 -7.22 0.67
C TYR A 89 -4.82 -7.32 2.06
N LEU A 90 -5.62 -7.65 3.07
CA LEU A 90 -5.11 -7.91 4.42
C LEU A 90 -4.27 -9.18 4.46
N ASP A 91 -4.70 -10.25 3.79
CA ASP A 91 -3.94 -11.49 3.71
C ASP A 91 -2.63 -11.31 2.96
N TYR A 92 -2.63 -10.54 1.87
CA TYR A 92 -1.40 -10.11 1.20
C TYR A 92 -0.43 -9.42 2.16
N LEU A 93 -0.93 -8.46 2.96
CA LEU A 93 -0.10 -7.76 3.95
C LEU A 93 0.44 -8.71 5.02
N ARG A 94 -0.35 -9.67 5.49
CA ARG A 94 0.04 -10.61 6.56
C ARG A 94 1.26 -11.44 6.18
N HIS A 95 1.40 -11.82 4.91
CA HIS A 95 2.61 -12.51 4.43
C HIS A 95 3.88 -11.67 4.62
N LEU A 96 3.77 -10.34 4.49
CA LEU A 96 4.92 -9.43 4.56
C LEU A 96 5.10 -8.76 5.93
N GLU A 97 4.09 -8.84 6.81
CA GLU A 97 4.03 -8.06 8.04
C GLU A 97 5.25 -8.29 8.94
N SER A 98 5.68 -9.55 9.10
CA SER A 98 6.86 -9.89 9.91
C SER A 98 8.12 -9.23 9.35
N ILE A 99 8.36 -9.34 8.04
CA ILE A 99 9.52 -8.75 7.36
C ILE A 99 9.50 -7.23 7.51
N ILE A 100 8.35 -6.60 7.30
CA ILE A 100 8.20 -5.14 7.41
C ILE A 100 8.50 -4.68 8.84
N ARG A 101 7.90 -5.32 9.84
CA ARG A 101 8.14 -4.98 11.25
C ARG A 101 9.60 -5.16 11.64
N ASP A 102 10.26 -6.21 11.15
CA ASP A 102 11.68 -6.47 11.38
C ASP A 102 12.56 -5.37 10.80
N ILE A 103 12.28 -4.94 9.57
CA ILE A 103 13.01 -3.85 8.91
C ILE A 103 12.81 -2.54 9.65
N ILE A 104 11.57 -2.23 10.07
CA ILE A 104 11.27 -1.02 10.86
C ILE A 104 12.04 -1.03 12.17
N ARG A 105 12.05 -2.15 12.91
CA ARG A 105 12.80 -2.29 14.16
C ARG A 105 14.31 -2.09 13.99
N LYS A 106 14.87 -2.51 12.86
CA LYS A 106 16.29 -2.32 12.51
C LYS A 106 16.64 -0.89 12.07
N ASN A 107 15.64 -0.05 11.83
CA ASN A 107 15.81 1.32 11.33
C ASN A 107 15.10 2.35 12.24
N PRO A 108 15.49 2.45 13.52
CA PRO A 108 14.82 3.35 14.46
C PRO A 108 14.94 4.82 14.04
N GLY A 109 13.90 5.60 14.30
CA GLY A 109 13.85 7.04 14.04
C GLY A 109 13.57 7.44 12.59
N LYS A 110 13.49 6.50 11.65
CA LYS A 110 13.09 6.80 10.26
C LYS A 110 11.59 6.97 10.13
N LYS A 111 11.18 7.91 9.27
CA LYS A 111 9.79 8.08 8.83
C LYS A 111 9.41 6.94 7.90
N ILE A 112 8.37 6.21 8.28
CA ILE A 112 7.85 5.09 7.50
C ILE A 112 6.90 5.61 6.44
N ILE A 113 7.17 5.30 5.17
CA ILE A 113 6.33 5.66 4.03
C ILE A 113 5.84 4.37 3.39
N PHE A 114 4.53 4.25 3.20
CA PHE A 114 3.95 3.16 2.41
C PHE A 114 3.52 3.67 1.04
N THR A 115 3.72 2.86 0.01
CA THR A 115 3.29 3.18 -1.35
C THR A 115 2.91 1.95 -2.14
N GLY A 116 2.18 2.15 -3.23
CA GLY A 116 1.95 1.11 -4.22
C GLY A 116 1.00 1.56 -5.31
N HIS A 117 1.01 0.81 -6.41
CA HIS A 117 0.11 0.97 -7.54
C HIS A 117 -0.95 -0.14 -7.55
N SER A 118 -2.17 0.17 -8.02
CA SER A 118 -3.27 -0.79 -8.15
C SER A 118 -3.52 -1.53 -6.82
N LEU A 119 -3.54 -2.87 -6.80
CA LEU A 119 -3.65 -3.69 -5.59
C LEU A 119 -2.62 -3.30 -4.52
N GLY A 120 -1.37 -3.04 -4.91
CA GLY A 120 -0.30 -2.65 -3.98
C GLY A 120 -0.62 -1.34 -3.26
N GLY A 121 -1.31 -0.42 -3.92
CA GLY A 121 -1.78 0.82 -3.29
C GLY A 121 -2.89 0.57 -2.25
N ALA A 122 -3.75 -0.43 -2.46
CA ALA A 122 -4.74 -0.80 -1.46
C ALA A 122 -4.10 -1.47 -0.23
N VAL A 123 -3.14 -2.36 -0.46
CA VAL A 123 -2.32 -2.97 0.61
C VAL A 123 -1.57 -1.89 1.40
N ALA A 124 -0.96 -0.91 0.72
CA ALA A 124 -0.26 0.21 1.35
C ALA A 124 -1.15 1.02 2.30
N ALA A 125 -2.40 1.28 1.90
CA ALA A 125 -3.36 1.99 2.75
C ALA A 125 -3.78 1.17 3.98
N ILE A 126 -3.85 -0.16 3.87
CA ILE A 126 -4.13 -1.03 5.02
C ILE A 126 -2.92 -1.08 5.96
N ALA A 127 -1.71 -1.26 5.41
CA ALA A 127 -0.45 -1.28 6.15
C ALA A 127 -0.26 0.00 6.97
N GLY A 128 -0.60 1.15 6.40
CA GLY A 128 -0.50 2.45 7.08
C GLY A 128 -1.29 2.55 8.39
N LEU A 129 -2.44 1.88 8.51
CA LEU A 129 -3.23 1.86 9.75
C LEU A 129 -2.83 0.72 10.70
N ILE A 130 -2.45 -0.45 10.18
CA ILE A 130 -2.14 -1.63 11.00
C ILE A 130 -0.73 -1.55 11.61
N ILE A 131 0.24 -1.12 10.80
CA ILE A 131 1.65 -1.05 11.19
C ILE A 131 1.97 0.35 11.72
N GLY A 132 1.30 1.37 11.20
CA GLY A 132 1.58 2.78 11.48
C GLY A 132 2.58 3.35 10.48
N CYS A 133 2.34 4.58 10.04
CA CYS A 133 3.22 5.26 9.10
C CYS A 133 3.27 6.76 9.34
N TYR A 134 4.21 7.42 8.68
CA TYR A 134 4.26 8.87 8.58
C TYR A 134 3.34 9.37 7.45
N ALA A 135 3.42 8.73 6.28
CA ALA A 135 2.56 9.02 5.14
C ALA A 135 2.38 7.80 4.24
N CYS A 136 1.29 7.79 3.48
CA CYS A 136 0.99 6.79 2.47
C CYS A 136 0.64 7.46 1.15
N TYR A 137 1.28 7.03 0.05
CA TYR A 137 1.04 7.53 -1.30
C TYR A 137 0.56 6.36 -2.17
N THR A 138 -0.62 6.48 -2.76
CA THR A 138 -1.23 5.37 -3.52
C THR A 138 -1.58 5.84 -4.92
N PHE A 139 -1.38 4.96 -5.90
CA PHE A 139 -1.56 5.28 -7.31
C PHE A 139 -2.54 4.28 -7.95
N GLY A 140 -3.66 4.76 -8.51
CA GLY A 140 -4.65 3.88 -9.16
C GLY A 140 -5.26 2.82 -8.23
N ALA A 141 -5.21 3.04 -6.91
CA ALA A 141 -5.59 2.03 -5.93
C ALA A 141 -7.13 1.87 -5.81
N PRO A 142 -7.65 0.62 -5.79
CA PRO A 142 -9.05 0.35 -5.52
C PRO A 142 -9.42 0.63 -4.06
N LYS A 143 -10.68 0.40 -3.67
CA LYS A 143 -11.18 0.71 -2.32
C LYS A 143 -10.73 -0.34 -1.32
N SER A 144 -9.76 0.01 -0.49
CA SER A 144 -9.15 -0.90 0.50
C SER A 144 -10.04 -1.28 1.69
N GLY A 145 -11.15 -0.58 1.89
CA GLY A 145 -12.05 -0.78 3.03
C GLY A 145 -13.29 0.11 2.95
N ASN A 146 -14.15 0.01 3.96
CA ASN A 146 -15.43 0.71 3.95
C ASN A 146 -15.41 2.09 4.65
N ARG A 147 -16.59 2.59 5.04
CA ARG A 147 -16.72 3.89 5.73
C ARG A 147 -15.98 3.92 7.08
N SER A 148 -15.89 2.81 7.82
CA SER A 148 -15.15 2.78 9.09
C SER A 148 -13.65 2.91 8.86
N PHE A 149 -13.11 2.26 7.82
CA PHE A 149 -11.72 2.41 7.39
C PHE A 149 -11.38 3.85 7.00
N ARG A 150 -12.25 4.51 6.22
CA ARG A 150 -12.08 5.95 5.91
C ARG A 150 -12.03 6.80 7.18
N LYS A 151 -12.93 6.54 8.15
CA LYS A 151 -12.95 7.26 9.43
C LYS A 151 -11.70 6.99 10.26
N ALA A 152 -11.13 5.78 10.20
CA ALA A 152 -9.89 5.45 10.87
C ALA A 152 -8.73 6.29 10.30
N TRP A 153 -8.62 6.41 8.96
CA TRP A 153 -7.66 7.31 8.34
C TRP A 153 -7.87 8.79 8.69
N GLN A 154 -9.12 9.27 8.76
CA GLN A 154 -9.42 10.65 9.18
C GLN A 154 -9.03 10.95 10.64
N ARG A 155 -8.94 9.91 11.49
CA ARG A 155 -8.49 10.03 12.89
C ARG A 155 -6.99 9.79 13.05
N SER A 156 -6.33 9.26 12.02
CA SER A 156 -4.90 9.03 12.03
C SER A 156 -4.16 10.36 11.99
N THR A 157 -2.99 10.40 12.62
CA THR A 157 -2.04 11.51 12.46
C THR A 157 -1.18 11.36 11.20
N ALA A 158 -1.28 10.22 10.52
CA ALA A 158 -0.59 9.95 9.27
C ALA A 158 -1.42 10.43 8.08
N GLU A 159 -0.74 10.87 7.04
CA GLU A 159 -1.38 11.36 5.82
C GLU A 159 -1.58 10.21 4.81
N LEU A 160 -2.75 10.17 4.16
CA LEU A 160 -3.03 9.27 3.04
C LEU A 160 -3.35 10.08 1.79
N TYR A 161 -2.48 9.98 0.79
CA TYR A 161 -2.65 10.62 -0.51
C TYR A 161 -3.04 9.57 -1.57
N ARG A 162 -4.19 9.76 -2.20
CA ARG A 162 -4.69 8.91 -3.30
C ARG A 162 -4.58 9.66 -4.61
N VAL A 163 -3.66 9.23 -5.46
CA VAL A 163 -3.45 9.74 -6.81
C VAL A 163 -4.23 8.85 -7.77
N VAL A 164 -5.20 9.44 -8.47
CA VAL A 164 -6.11 8.74 -9.37
C VAL A 164 -6.05 9.40 -10.74
N HIS A 165 -5.84 8.60 -11.78
CA HIS A 165 -5.99 9.08 -13.15
C HIS A 165 -7.48 9.16 -13.50
N ALA A 166 -7.92 10.24 -14.17
CA ALA A 166 -9.35 10.55 -14.33
C ALA A 166 -10.16 9.45 -15.05
N CYS A 167 -9.51 8.66 -15.90
CA CYS A 167 -10.13 7.56 -16.66
C CYS A 167 -10.00 6.18 -15.98
N ASP A 168 -9.35 6.10 -14.82
CA ASP A 168 -9.12 4.83 -14.13
C ASP A 168 -10.41 4.35 -13.43
N ILE A 169 -10.77 3.10 -13.67
CA ILE A 169 -11.94 2.45 -13.07
C ILE A 169 -11.62 1.82 -11.72
N ALA A 170 -10.38 1.40 -11.47
CA ALA A 170 -10.01 0.67 -10.25
C ALA A 170 -10.43 1.41 -8.97
N PRO A 171 -10.25 2.75 -8.84
CA PRO A 171 -10.67 3.50 -7.65
C PRO A 171 -12.18 3.52 -7.36
N LYS A 172 -13.02 3.07 -8.32
CA LYS A 172 -14.48 2.96 -8.16
C LYS A 172 -14.90 1.60 -7.59
N HIS A 173 -14.04 0.59 -7.67
CA HIS A 173 -14.31 -0.78 -7.24
C HIS A 173 -13.55 -1.12 -5.93
N PRO A 174 -14.05 -2.08 -5.13
CA PRO A 174 -13.29 -2.73 -4.07
C PRO A 174 -11.98 -3.31 -4.57
#